data_AF-A0A962AXM7-F1
#
_entry.id   AF-A0A962AXM7-F1
#
_cell.length_a   1.000
_cell.length_b   1.000
_cell.length_c   1.000
_cell.angle_alpha   90.00
_cell.angle_beta   90.00
_cell.angle_gamma   90.00
#
_symmetry.space_group_name_H-M   'P 1'
#
loop_
_entity.id
_entity.type
_entity.pdbx_description
1 polymer ?
#
loop_
_entity_poly.entity_id
_entity_poly.type
_entity_poly.pdbx_seq_one_letter_code
_entity_poly.pdbx_strand_id
1 'polypeptide(L)'
;LVIWAVAVTVMRLVTRGAIIEAHPLKEIVDSVNALLFANILLTLRFDEGEGFSWCRAKYHAAFSHFAYSLYSIHWPILMWLQAAAAIAFGIGWSQRLATPLHYFVALGALAVVFGLAYVFSRLTEARTDRLRTWLRRKIPGGAAAPARTA
;
A
#
# COMPACT_ATOMS: atom_id res chain seq x y z
N LEU A 1 -3.87 8.34 19.13
CA LEU A 1 -2.85 7.87 18.16
C LEU A 1 -1.71 7.11 18.81
N VAL A 2 -1.01 7.68 19.81
CA VAL A 2 0.06 6.94 20.53
C VAL A 2 -0.47 5.61 21.10
N ILE A 3 -1.64 5.62 21.74
CA ILE A 3 -2.26 4.40 22.28
C ILE A 3 -2.57 3.36 21.19
N TRP A 4 -3.06 3.78 20.02
CA TRP A 4 -3.35 2.87 18.90
C TRP A 4 -2.07 2.37 18.22
N ALA A 5 -1.09 3.25 18.00
CA ALA A 5 0.20 2.89 17.41
C ALA A 5 0.95 1.92 18.33
N VAL A 6 0.91 2.15 19.65
CA VAL A 6 1.43 1.22 20.66
C VAL A 6 0.63 -0.08 20.62
N ALA A 7 -0.71 -0.04 20.59
CA ALA A 7 -1.54 -1.25 20.54
C ALA A 7 -1.29 -2.09 19.28
N VAL A 8 -1.18 -1.47 18.09
CA VAL A 8 -0.88 -2.16 16.82
C VAL A 8 0.56 -2.66 16.80
N THR A 9 1.51 -1.89 17.31
CA THR A 9 2.93 -2.32 17.38
C THR A 9 3.09 -3.48 18.36
N VAL A 10 2.47 -3.40 19.53
CA VAL A 10 2.43 -4.47 20.53
C VAL A 10 1.71 -5.69 19.99
N MET A 11 0.53 -5.53 19.39
CA MET A 11 -0.15 -6.65 18.73
C MET A 11 0.78 -7.27 17.69
N ARG A 12 1.31 -6.51 16.73
CA ARG A 12 2.14 -7.05 15.64
C ARG A 12 3.45 -7.69 16.10
N LEU A 13 4.02 -7.24 17.23
CA LEU A 13 5.23 -7.83 17.83
C LEU A 13 4.94 -9.07 18.70
N VAL A 14 3.83 -9.06 19.44
CA VAL A 14 3.39 -10.17 20.30
C VAL A 14 2.76 -11.28 19.44
N THR A 15 2.14 -10.91 18.33
CA THR A 15 1.48 -11.82 17.38
C THR A 15 2.44 -12.22 16.29
N ARG A 16 3.48 -12.98 16.65
CA ARG A 16 4.13 -13.84 15.65
C ARG A 16 3.02 -14.68 15.01
N GLY A 17 2.85 -14.59 13.69
CA GLY A 17 1.68 -15.11 12.96
C GLY A 17 1.25 -16.54 13.33
N ALA A 18 2.20 -17.39 13.71
CA ALA A 18 1.96 -18.76 14.16
C ALA A 18 1.08 -18.88 15.43
N ILE A 19 1.12 -17.91 16.35
CA ILE A 19 0.35 -17.96 17.61
C ILE A 19 -1.11 -17.55 17.38
N ILE A 20 -1.37 -16.63 16.45
CA ILE A 20 -2.72 -16.16 16.12
C ILE A 20 -3.43 -17.10 15.14
N GLU A 21 -2.71 -17.70 14.18
CA GLU A 21 -3.32 -18.63 13.22
C GLU A 21 -3.95 -19.85 13.88
N ALA A 22 -3.48 -20.24 15.07
CA ALA A 22 -4.04 -21.34 15.85
C ALA A 22 -5.18 -20.92 16.80
N HIS A 23 -5.50 -19.62 16.93
CA HIS A 23 -6.46 -19.13 17.91
C HIS A 23 -7.89 -19.12 17.33
N PRO A 24 -8.89 -19.72 18.01
CA PRO A 24 -10.25 -19.87 17.48
C PRO A 24 -11.00 -18.54 17.28
N LEU A 25 -10.51 -17.45 17.89
CA LEU A 25 -11.10 -16.10 17.80
C LEU A 25 -10.35 -15.14 16.87
N LYS A 26 -9.43 -15.64 16.02
CA LYS A 26 -8.66 -14.83 15.08
C LYS A 26 -9.53 -13.83 14.30
N GLU A 27 -10.64 -14.32 13.74
CA GLU A 27 -11.55 -13.51 12.92
C GLU A 27 -12.15 -12.32 13.70
N ILE A 28 -12.42 -12.51 14.99
CA ILE A 28 -12.95 -11.45 15.86
C ILE A 28 -11.86 -10.40 16.13
N VAL A 29 -10.64 -10.84 16.43
CA VAL A 29 -9.51 -9.94 16.66
C VAL A 29 -9.22 -9.11 15.41
N ASP A 30 -9.23 -9.72 14.23
CA ASP A 30 -9.03 -9.02 12.96
C ASP A 30 -10.18 -8.05 12.66
N SER A 31 -11.42 -8.44 12.95
CA SER A 31 -12.59 -7.56 12.79
C SER A 31 -12.54 -6.35 13.72
N VAL A 32 -12.16 -6.54 14.99
CA VAL A 32 -11.98 -5.44 15.95
C VAL A 32 -10.86 -4.51 15.52
N ASN A 33 -9.74 -5.05 15.06
CA ASN A 33 -8.64 -4.25 14.52
C ASN A 33 -9.06 -3.43 13.30
N ALA A 34 -9.80 -4.04 12.36
CA ALA A 34 -10.33 -3.36 11.19
C ALA A 34 -11.29 -2.22 11.58
N LEU A 35 -12.18 -2.45 12.56
CA LEU A 35 -13.11 -1.43 13.06
C LEU A 35 -12.38 -0.26 13.74
N LEU A 36 -11.40 -0.55 14.60
CA LEU A 36 -10.59 0.49 15.25
C LEU A 36 -9.81 1.31 14.23
N PHE A 37 -9.26 0.66 13.21
CA PHE A 37 -8.57 1.35 12.14
C PHE A 37 -9.53 2.22 11.30
N ALA A 38 -10.70 1.69 10.95
CA ALA A 38 -11.74 2.46 10.25
C ALA A 38 -12.18 3.69 11.03
N ASN A 39 -12.35 3.57 12.36
CA ASN A 39 -12.68 4.70 13.23
C ASN A 39 -11.62 5.81 13.19
N ILE A 40 -10.33 5.43 13.13
CA ILE A 40 -9.23 6.40 13.00
C ILE A 40 -9.27 7.07 11.63
N LEU A 41 -9.46 6.32 10.56
CA LEU A 41 -9.57 6.89 9.21
C LEU A 41 -10.75 7.86 9.10
N LEU A 42 -11.88 7.54 9.73
CA LEU A 42 -13.04 8.43 9.81
C LEU A 42 -12.73 9.69 10.62
N THR A 43 -12.11 9.53 11.80
CA THR A 43 -11.72 10.68 12.63
C THR A 43 -10.77 11.61 11.88
N LEU A 44 -9.77 11.06 11.18
CA LEU A 44 -8.82 11.85 10.38
C LEU A 44 -9.48 12.49 9.15
N ARG A 45 -10.50 11.84 8.57
CA ARG A 45 -11.24 12.37 7.42
C ARG A 45 -12.02 13.64 7.77
N PHE A 46 -12.56 13.71 8.99
CA PHE A 46 -13.36 14.85 9.47
C PHE A 46 -12.57 15.79 10.39
N ASP A 47 -11.26 15.60 10.54
CA ASP A 47 -10.42 16.51 11.33
C ASP A 47 -10.08 17.78 10.54
N GLU A 48 -10.62 18.91 11.00
CA GLU A 48 -10.31 20.25 10.49
C GLU A 48 -9.23 20.96 11.31
N GLY A 49 -8.72 20.33 12.39
CA GLY A 49 -7.71 20.91 13.27
C GLY A 49 -6.31 21.01 12.65
N GLU A 50 -5.43 21.83 13.24
CA GLU A 50 -4.02 21.93 12.83
C GLU A 50 -3.16 20.75 13.29
N GLY A 51 -3.62 19.96 14.27
CA GLY A 51 -2.87 18.87 14.89
C GLY A 51 -2.48 17.73 13.93
N PHE A 52 -3.32 17.45 12.93
CA PHE A 52 -3.04 16.45 11.88
C PHE A 52 -2.76 17.06 10.51
N SER A 53 -2.30 18.31 10.47
CA SER A 53 -1.89 18.99 9.22
C SER A 53 -0.85 18.20 8.41
N TRP A 54 0.00 17.40 9.07
CA TRP A 54 0.96 16.52 8.41
C TRP A 54 0.31 15.39 7.60
N CYS A 55 -0.84 14.85 8.03
CA CYS A 55 -1.61 13.86 7.26
C CYS A 55 -2.17 14.44 5.96
N ARG A 56 -2.30 15.78 5.88
CA ARG A 56 -2.72 16.53 4.69
C ARG A 56 -1.53 16.98 3.83
N ALA A 57 -0.31 16.56 4.15
CA ALA A 57 0.87 16.94 3.37
C ALA A 57 0.77 16.46 1.91
N LYS A 58 1.21 17.31 0.97
CA LYS A 58 1.14 17.05 -0.48
C LYS A 58 1.86 15.76 -0.90
N TYR A 59 2.85 15.32 -0.13
CA TYR A 59 3.57 14.06 -0.38
C TYR A 59 2.66 12.84 -0.24
N HIS A 60 1.69 12.84 0.69
CA HIS A 60 0.75 11.73 0.83
C HIS A 60 -0.11 11.53 -0.41
N ALA A 61 -0.50 12.61 -1.09
CA ALA A 61 -1.17 12.54 -2.37
C ALA A 61 -0.25 11.94 -3.46
N ALA A 62 1.03 12.34 -3.50
CA ALA A 62 2.00 11.74 -4.43
C ALA A 62 2.19 10.23 -4.20
N PHE A 63 2.20 9.79 -2.94
CA PHE A 63 2.30 8.36 -2.58
C PHE A 63 1.01 7.59 -2.86
N SER A 64 -0.17 8.21 -2.74
CA SER A 64 -1.44 7.53 -3.00
C SER A 64 -1.64 7.21 -4.48
N HIS A 65 -1.12 8.04 -5.39
CA HIS A 65 -1.23 7.82 -6.84
C HIS A 65 -0.62 6.48 -7.26
N PHE A 66 0.56 6.10 -6.77
CA PHE A 66 1.18 4.84 -7.21
C PHE A 66 0.84 3.62 -6.33
N ALA A 67 0.13 3.80 -5.21
CA ALA A 67 -0.19 2.71 -4.28
C ALA A 67 -0.99 1.58 -4.95
N TYR A 68 -1.90 1.93 -5.86
CA TYR A 68 -2.62 0.94 -6.67
C TYR A 68 -1.67 0.13 -7.56
N SER A 69 -0.83 0.83 -8.33
CA SER A 69 0.16 0.22 -9.20
C SER A 69 1.12 -0.69 -8.42
N LEU A 70 1.59 -0.23 -7.26
CA LEU A 70 2.41 -0.99 -6.34
C LEU A 70 1.71 -2.29 -5.93
N TYR A 71 0.46 -2.21 -5.48
CA TYR A 71 -0.32 -3.39 -5.11
C TYR A 71 -0.46 -4.38 -6.28
N SER A 72 -0.68 -3.91 -7.50
CA SER A 72 -0.85 -4.79 -8.66
C SER A 72 0.44 -5.50 -9.09
N ILE A 73 1.61 -4.87 -8.93
CA ILE A 73 2.85 -5.39 -9.54
C ILE A 73 3.89 -5.87 -8.53
N HIS A 74 3.77 -5.53 -7.24
CA HIS A 74 4.82 -5.83 -6.25
C HIS A 74 5.08 -7.33 -6.14
N TRP A 75 4.03 -8.17 -6.12
CA TRP A 75 4.18 -9.60 -5.88
C TRP A 75 4.98 -10.32 -7.00
N PRO A 76 4.64 -10.18 -8.29
CA PRO A 76 5.46 -10.72 -9.37
C PRO A 76 6.93 -10.25 -9.34
N ILE A 77 7.16 -8.96 -9.07
CA ILE A 77 8.51 -8.38 -9.03
C ILE A 77 9.30 -8.97 -7.86
N LEU A 78 8.70 -9.09 -6.68
CA LEU A 78 9.34 -9.69 -5.50
C LEU A 78 9.69 -11.15 -5.73
N MET A 79 8.82 -11.93 -6.38
CA MET A 79 9.12 -13.31 -6.75
C MET A 79 10.33 -13.40 -7.70
N TRP A 80 10.40 -12.50 -8.69
CA TRP A 80 11.53 -12.43 -9.61
C TRP A 80 12.84 -12.04 -8.89
N LEU A 81 12.79 -11.03 -8.01
CA LEU A 81 13.94 -10.62 -7.21
C LEU A 81 14.38 -11.70 -6.22
N GLN A 82 13.43 -12.46 -5.65
CA GLN A 82 13.73 -13.60 -4.80
C GLN A 82 14.44 -14.70 -5.58
N ALA A 83 13.98 -15.02 -6.80
CA ALA A 83 14.65 -15.98 -7.67
C ALA A 83 16.06 -15.50 -8.04
N ALA A 84 16.23 -14.22 -8.37
CA ALA A 84 17.53 -13.62 -8.64
C ALA A 84 18.48 -13.72 -7.42
N ALA A 85 17.97 -13.46 -6.22
CA ALA A 85 18.74 -13.61 -4.98
C ALA A 85 19.12 -15.08 -4.72
N ALA A 86 18.22 -16.03 -5.03
CA ALA A 86 18.52 -17.46 -4.90
C ALA A 86 19.62 -17.92 -5.87
N ILE A 87 19.67 -17.35 -7.08
CA ILE A 87 20.74 -17.61 -8.05
C ILE A 87 22.06 -16.99 -7.56
N ALA A 88 22.04 -15.76 -7.05
CA ALA A 88 23.24 -15.02 -6.66
C ALA A 88 23.86 -15.50 -5.34
N PHE A 89 23.04 -15.85 -4.35
CA PHE A 89 23.48 -16.15 -2.98
C PHE A 89 23.20 -17.60 -2.54
N GLY A 90 22.54 -18.39 -3.40
CA GLY A 90 22.17 -19.78 -3.16
C GLY A 90 20.72 -19.97 -2.69
N ILE A 91 20.20 -21.17 -2.96
CA ILE A 91 18.83 -21.56 -2.58
C ILE A 91 18.69 -21.51 -1.04
N GLY A 92 17.59 -20.91 -0.58
CA GLY A 92 17.28 -20.79 0.85
C GLY A 92 18.07 -19.69 1.58
N TRP A 93 18.85 -18.86 0.89
CA TRP A 93 19.58 -17.74 1.51
C TRP A 93 18.66 -16.85 2.35
N SER A 94 17.45 -16.53 1.86
CA SER A 94 16.47 -15.71 2.57
C SER A 94 15.91 -16.34 3.86
N GLN A 95 16.12 -17.64 4.09
CA GLN A 95 15.69 -18.34 5.30
C GLN A 95 16.80 -18.48 6.35
N ARG A 96 18.02 -18.04 6.03
CA ARG A 96 19.15 -18.06 6.97
C ARG A 96 19.04 -16.91 7.97
N LEU A 97 19.85 -16.99 9.02
CA LEU A 97 19.92 -15.93 10.03
C LEU A 97 20.30 -14.59 9.36
N ALA A 98 19.55 -13.54 9.64
CA ALA A 98 19.72 -12.25 8.98
C ALA A 98 21.09 -11.64 9.28
N THR A 99 21.86 -11.40 8.23
CA THR A 99 23.10 -10.62 8.25
C THR A 99 22.86 -9.22 7.68
N PRO A 100 23.76 -8.24 7.86
CA PRO A 100 23.63 -6.91 7.25
C PRO A 100 23.37 -6.94 5.74
N LEU A 101 23.92 -7.93 5.03
CA LEU A 101 23.69 -8.14 3.60
C LEU A 101 22.22 -8.45 3.28
N HIS A 102 21.52 -9.19 4.15
CA HIS A 102 20.09 -9.48 3.98
C HIS A 102 19.25 -8.20 3.99
N TYR A 103 19.55 -7.30 4.93
CA TYR A 103 18.88 -6.01 4.99
C TYR A 103 19.18 -5.14 3.78
N PHE A 104 20.43 -5.13 3.30
CA PHE A 104 20.79 -4.37 2.11
C PHE A 104 20.06 -4.88 0.86
N VAL A 105 20.00 -6.19 0.65
CA VAL A 105 19.26 -6.81 -0.46
C VAL A 105 17.76 -6.54 -0.34
N ALA A 106 17.19 -6.64 0.87
CA ALA A 106 15.77 -6.35 1.10
C ALA A 106 15.42 -4.88 0.83
N LEU A 107 16.25 -3.94 1.31
CA LEU A 107 16.08 -2.50 1.04
C LEU A 107 16.24 -2.20 -0.46
N GLY A 108 17.20 -2.83 -1.13
CA GLY A 108 17.37 -2.73 -2.57
C GLY A 108 16.16 -3.25 -3.34
N ALA A 109 15.62 -4.41 -2.94
CA ALA A 109 14.41 -4.97 -3.53
C ALA A 109 13.20 -4.03 -3.34
N LEU A 110 13.06 -3.44 -2.16
CA LEU A 110 12.02 -2.45 -1.89
C LEU A 110 12.16 -1.23 -2.79
N ALA A 111 13.37 -0.69 -2.93
CA ALA A 111 13.63 0.45 -3.80
C ALA A 111 13.30 0.15 -5.27
N VAL A 112 13.65 -1.04 -5.76
CA VAL A 112 13.30 -1.49 -7.12
C VAL A 112 11.79 -1.59 -7.30
N VAL A 113 11.08 -2.23 -6.37
CA VAL A 113 9.62 -2.39 -6.43
C VAL A 113 8.91 -1.03 -6.43
N PHE A 114 9.30 -0.12 -5.54
CA PHE A 114 8.73 1.23 -5.47
C PHE A 114 9.04 2.04 -6.74
N GLY A 115 10.27 1.96 -7.25
CA GLY A 115 10.68 2.63 -8.48
C GLY A 115 9.88 2.13 -9.69
N LEU A 116 9.72 0.82 -9.84
CA LEU A 116 8.93 0.23 -10.91
C LEU A 116 7.45 0.56 -10.77
N ALA A 117 6.89 0.54 -9.56
CA ALA A 117 5.51 0.93 -9.31
C ALA A 117 5.24 2.40 -9.65
N TYR A 118 6.18 3.29 -9.33
CA TYR A 118 6.11 4.70 -9.70
C TYR A 118 6.15 4.88 -11.23
N VAL A 119 7.09 4.22 -11.91
CA VAL A 119 7.18 4.27 -13.38
C VAL A 119 5.91 3.69 -14.02
N PHE A 120 5.41 2.56 -13.52
CA PHE A 120 4.19 1.92 -14.00
C PHE A 120 2.95 2.81 -13.81
N SER A 121 2.80 3.43 -12.63
CA SER A 121 1.73 4.42 -12.37
C SER A 121 1.82 5.58 -13.35
N ARG A 122 3.02 6.13 -13.58
CA ARG A 122 3.22 7.22 -14.57
C ARG A 122 2.91 6.78 -15.99
N LEU A 123 3.18 5.52 -16.37
CA LEU A 123 2.91 5.00 -17.71
C LEU A 123 1.43 4.66 -17.95
N THR A 124 0.74 4.18 -16.92
CA THR A 124 -0.67 3.75 -17.03
C THR A 124 -1.61 4.92 -16.76
N GLU A 125 -1.47 5.62 -15.63
CA GLU A 125 -2.40 6.68 -15.22
C GLU A 125 -2.33 7.92 -16.13
N ALA A 126 -1.13 8.28 -16.64
CA ALA A 126 -1.01 9.37 -17.61
C ALA A 126 -1.67 9.04 -18.97
N ARG A 127 -1.89 7.76 -19.28
CA ARG A 127 -2.59 7.31 -20.49
C ARG A 127 -4.08 7.16 -20.26
N THR A 128 -4.53 6.95 -19.01
CA THR A 128 -5.95 6.83 -18.67
C THR A 128 -6.71 8.13 -18.97
N ASP A 129 -6.11 9.30 -18.76
CA ASP A 129 -6.73 10.58 -19.13
C ASP A 129 -6.90 10.70 -20.65
N ARG A 130 -5.87 10.34 -21.42
CA ARG A 130 -5.94 10.33 -22.90
C ARG A 130 -6.99 9.34 -23.40
N LEU A 131 -7.06 8.15 -22.81
CA LEU A 131 -8.07 7.14 -23.14
C LEU A 131 -9.47 7.60 -22.77
N ARG A 132 -9.65 8.24 -21.60
CA ARG A 132 -10.92 8.83 -21.17
C ARG A 132 -11.38 9.94 -22.10
N THR A 133 -10.47 10.83 -22.52
CA THR A 133 -10.77 11.86 -23.52
C THR A 133 -11.11 11.25 -24.89
N TRP A 134 -10.39 10.20 -25.31
CA TRP A 134 -10.67 9.49 -26.56
C TRP A 134 -12.03 8.78 -26.54
N LEU A 135 -12.35 8.08 -25.44
CA LEU A 135 -13.65 7.41 -25.23
C LEU A 135 -14.79 8.41 -25.20
N ARG A 136 -14.64 9.55 -24.51
CA ARG A 136 -15.63 10.64 -24.51
C ARG A 136 -15.88 11.24 -25.90
N ARG A 137 -14.88 11.20 -26.79
CA ARG A 137 -15.01 11.64 -28.19
C ARG A 137 -15.61 10.57 -29.10
N LYS A 138 -15.43 9.28 -28.79
CA LYS A 138 -15.86 8.15 -29.62
C LYS A 138 -17.21 7.56 -29.21
N ILE A 139 -17.66 7.77 -27.98
CA ILE A 139 -18.98 7.34 -27.50
C ILE A 139 -19.93 8.54 -27.55
N PRO A 140 -20.89 8.60 -28.50
CA PRO A 140 -21.94 9.60 -28.49
C PRO A 140 -22.90 9.28 -27.34
N GLY A 141 -23.03 10.17 -26.36
CA GLY A 141 -23.99 10.02 -25.25
C GLY A 141 -23.51 10.42 -23.84
N GLY A 142 -22.23 10.79 -23.66
CA GLY A 142 -21.68 11.17 -22.35
C GLY A 142 -21.86 12.64 -21.93
N ALA A 143 -22.65 13.42 -22.67
CA ALA A 143 -22.91 14.83 -22.39
C ALA A 143 -24.36 15.04 -21.94
N ALA A 144 -24.70 14.65 -20.71
CA ALA A 144 -25.89 15.16 -20.03
C ALA A 144 -25.84 14.90 -18.51
N ALA A 145 -25.33 15.87 -17.78
CA ALA A 145 -25.93 16.33 -16.53
C ALA A 145 -25.32 17.72 -16.21
N PRO A 146 -25.98 18.83 -16.57
CA PRO A 146 -25.56 20.14 -16.08
C PRO A 146 -25.68 20.16 -14.55
N ALA A 147 -24.71 20.82 -13.93
CA ALA A 147 -24.67 21.06 -12.49
C ALA A 147 -26.00 21.67 -12.03
N ARG A 148 -26.63 21.04 -11.04
CA ARG A 148 -27.79 21.60 -10.35
C ARG A 148 -27.29 22.75 -9.48
N THR A 149 -27.42 23.98 -9.95
CA THR A 149 -27.43 25.17 -9.11
C THR A 149 -28.80 25.29 -8.46
N ALA A 150 -28.85 25.11 -7.14
CA ALA A 150 -29.85 25.69 -6.24
C ALA A 150 -29.21 25.87 -4.88
#